data_AF-A0A222P4I6-F1
#
_entry.id   AF-A0A222P4I6-F1
#
_cell.length_a   1.000
_cell.length_b   1.000
_cell.length_c   1.000
_cell.angle_alpha   90.00
_cell.angle_beta   90.00
_cell.angle_gamma   90.00
#
_symmetry.space_group_name_H-M   'P 1'
#
loop_
_entity.id
_entity.type
_entity.pdbx_description
1 polymer ?
#
loop_
_entity_poly.entity_id
_entity_poly.type
_entity_poly.pdbx_seq_one_letter_code
_entity_poly.pdbx_strand_id
1 'polypeptide(L)'
;MPGLFDYPGFRRFSTTQELDKYFSLSKRKELIQQYLESIRLSEGVSGTDSFNAYNKERAKGLHDLLGFQVDTGKKDDKNKPITQPALAGEHWDKLQEKDNTHALSVKNAIKDALAETPALKKALEQFNSDMKMLNERVKNPPIPGTPEEKHVYNSLIKNLPGILHAAKVEAMDAIKAHQEAAKEKIKDLDKDSFKKGTGLTSDEEVDEAIKELAEVLEKTNSAKLKEFETTFNESIISTHKTLQKEYDRIAFLAAMRNSNNKELKEVQMGIAHLADENKKRLGLTDDQINMGLVPSGSKLSNINVKDFKDLEDFPLKTITGRKIKIEEDGSFNITLPKFGLIYYNRRDQYVDYDLQSLAEAFKAAGNDTVTISVDYKNTEEAEEYARKMYEACINAGFEPDKINIKVNGAERKLTNPGKKDEAPGIFDKDTSRLSATRRIADKLKAIREEEAKPPKHTAEFKAKLDELRSAPMPTPQPEPTATQHHVLGS
;
A
#
# COMPACT_ATOMS: atom_id res chain seq x y z
N MET A 1 -45.25 -18.95 -13.43
CA MET A 1 -44.30 -19.23 -14.53
C MET A 1 -43.01 -19.70 -13.86
N PRO A 2 -42.35 -20.77 -14.34
CA PRO A 2 -41.02 -21.12 -13.88
C PRO A 2 -40.08 -19.91 -14.06
N GLY A 3 -39.23 -19.68 -13.07
CA GLY A 3 -38.34 -18.52 -13.04
C GLY A 3 -37.29 -18.62 -14.14
N LEU A 4 -36.77 -17.48 -14.57
CA LEU A 4 -35.73 -17.37 -15.62
C LEU A 4 -34.45 -18.19 -15.34
N PHE A 5 -34.32 -18.75 -14.12
CA PHE A 5 -33.12 -19.37 -13.56
C PHE A 5 -33.21 -20.91 -13.42
N ASP A 6 -34.28 -21.55 -13.89
CA ASP A 6 -34.52 -22.99 -13.74
C ASP A 6 -33.73 -23.88 -14.74
N TYR A 7 -32.86 -23.33 -15.61
CA TYR A 7 -32.12 -24.09 -16.63
C TYR A 7 -30.61 -24.24 -16.31
N PRO A 8 -30.10 -25.46 -16.03
CA PRO A 8 -28.73 -25.70 -15.56
C PRO A 8 -27.61 -25.44 -16.58
N GLY A 9 -27.92 -25.44 -17.89
CA GLY A 9 -26.92 -25.42 -18.96
C GLY A 9 -26.27 -24.06 -19.26
N PHE A 10 -26.85 -22.96 -18.77
CA PHE A 10 -26.42 -21.59 -19.12
C PHE A 10 -25.48 -20.93 -18.09
N ARG A 11 -25.13 -21.61 -16.99
CA ARG A 11 -24.32 -21.03 -15.91
C ARG A 11 -22.80 -21.09 -16.10
N ARG A 12 -22.26 -21.76 -17.14
CA ARG A 12 -20.86 -22.23 -17.05
C ARG A 12 -19.76 -21.53 -17.87
N PHE A 13 -20.00 -20.74 -18.92
CA PHE A 13 -18.87 -20.24 -19.73
C PHE A 13 -19.07 -18.90 -20.51
N SER A 14 -20.00 -18.02 -20.15
CA SER A 14 -20.29 -16.80 -20.96
C SER A 14 -19.95 -15.44 -20.33
N THR A 15 -19.43 -15.37 -19.11
CA THR A 15 -19.23 -14.06 -18.43
C THR A 15 -18.01 -13.25 -18.90
N THR A 16 -17.17 -13.73 -19.82
CA THR A 16 -15.77 -13.26 -19.83
C THR A 16 -15.33 -12.43 -21.04
N GLN A 17 -15.69 -12.75 -22.29
CA GLN A 17 -14.97 -12.15 -23.43
C GLN A 17 -15.10 -10.63 -23.57
N GLU A 18 -16.28 -10.05 -23.35
CA GLU A 18 -16.44 -8.59 -23.41
C GLU A 18 -15.89 -7.90 -22.16
N LEU A 19 -16.14 -8.42 -20.95
CA LEU A 19 -15.53 -7.87 -19.74
C LEU A 19 -14.00 -7.95 -19.78
N ASP A 20 -13.44 -9.01 -20.35
CA ASP A 20 -12.00 -9.19 -20.47
C ASP A 20 -11.35 -8.16 -21.39
N LYS A 21 -12.11 -7.58 -22.35
CA LYS A 21 -11.64 -6.46 -23.17
C LYS A 21 -11.41 -5.18 -22.38
N TYR A 22 -11.99 -5.06 -21.18
CA TYR A 22 -11.92 -3.86 -20.35
C TYR A 22 -11.18 -4.11 -19.04
N PHE A 23 -11.47 -5.21 -18.35
CA PHE A 23 -11.08 -5.44 -16.96
C PHE A 23 -10.23 -6.70 -16.76
N SER A 24 -9.86 -7.44 -17.82
CA SER A 24 -8.92 -8.56 -17.65
C SER A 24 -7.58 -8.08 -17.09
N LEU A 25 -6.89 -8.93 -16.33
CA LEU A 25 -5.57 -8.60 -15.78
C LEU A 25 -4.57 -8.15 -16.87
N SER A 26 -4.60 -8.81 -18.03
CA SER A 26 -3.74 -8.43 -19.17
C SER A 26 -4.07 -7.02 -19.67
N LYS A 27 -5.36 -6.71 -19.83
CA LYS A 27 -5.77 -5.40 -20.30
C LYS A 27 -5.50 -4.30 -19.28
N ARG A 28 -5.74 -4.57 -18.00
CA ARG A 28 -5.40 -3.65 -16.91
C ARG A 28 -3.91 -3.31 -16.92
N LYS A 29 -3.03 -4.31 -17.07
CA LYS A 29 -1.57 -4.10 -17.21
C LYS A 29 -1.22 -3.25 -18.43
N GLU A 30 -1.83 -3.52 -19.58
CA GLU A 30 -1.64 -2.71 -20.80
C GLU A 30 -2.04 -1.24 -20.58
N LEU A 31 -3.23 -1.00 -20.01
CA LEU A 31 -3.74 0.34 -19.73
C LEU A 31 -2.89 1.08 -18.69
N ILE A 32 -2.49 0.41 -17.60
CA ILE A 32 -1.58 0.98 -16.61
C ILE A 32 -0.26 1.38 -17.29
N GLN A 33 0.31 0.52 -18.12
CA GLN A 33 1.56 0.80 -18.84
C GLN A 33 1.44 2.00 -19.78
N GLN A 34 0.27 2.16 -20.43
CA GLN A 34 -0.02 3.30 -21.30
C GLN A 34 -0.14 4.62 -20.55
N TYR A 35 -0.60 4.58 -19.29
CA TYR A 35 -0.91 5.76 -18.48
C TYR A 35 -0.05 5.87 -17.20
N LEU A 36 1.17 5.31 -17.18
CA LEU A 36 2.07 5.38 -16.00
C LEU A 36 2.33 6.82 -15.56
N GLU A 37 2.47 7.76 -16.50
CA GLU A 37 2.68 9.18 -16.21
C GLU A 37 1.48 9.85 -15.50
N SER A 38 0.33 9.17 -15.43
CA SER A 38 -0.89 9.66 -14.77
C SER A 38 -1.06 9.18 -13.32
N ILE A 39 -0.16 8.31 -12.85
CA ILE A 39 -0.13 7.86 -11.46
C ILE A 39 0.44 8.99 -10.61
N ARG A 40 -0.12 9.19 -9.42
CA ARG A 40 0.41 10.17 -8.46
C ARG A 40 0.25 9.64 -7.05
N LEU A 41 1.36 9.56 -6.31
CA LEU A 41 1.32 9.22 -4.88
C LEU A 41 1.32 10.53 -4.09
N SER A 42 0.15 11.12 -3.87
CA SER A 42 0.00 12.42 -3.19
C SER A 42 0.62 12.44 -1.78
N GLU A 43 0.45 11.35 -1.05
CA GLU A 43 1.06 11.17 0.29
C GLU A 43 2.57 10.91 0.20
N GLY A 44 3.05 10.40 -0.94
CA GLY A 44 4.44 10.07 -1.19
C GLY A 44 4.79 8.62 -0.86
N VAL A 45 6.07 8.40 -0.56
CA VAL A 45 6.56 7.15 0.03
C VAL A 45 6.65 7.31 1.54
N SER A 46 6.29 6.25 2.27
CA SER A 46 6.40 6.20 3.73
C SER A 46 7.79 5.70 4.17
N GLY A 47 8.08 5.70 5.47
CA GLY A 47 9.35 5.18 6.01
C GLY A 47 10.55 6.13 5.88
N THR A 48 10.31 7.40 5.56
CA THR A 48 11.35 8.44 5.42
C THR A 48 12.21 8.60 6.67
N ASP A 49 11.63 8.38 7.84
CA ASP A 49 12.29 8.57 9.12
C ASP A 49 12.81 7.28 9.76
N SER A 50 12.63 6.12 9.12
CA SER A 50 12.97 4.84 9.75
C SER A 50 14.46 4.73 10.11
N PHE A 51 15.36 5.25 9.26
CA PHE A 51 16.80 5.23 9.58
C PHE A 51 17.18 6.28 10.63
N ASN A 52 16.50 7.44 10.64
CA ASN A 52 16.67 8.43 11.70
C ASN A 52 16.19 7.88 13.06
N ALA A 53 15.08 7.16 13.09
CA ALA A 53 14.57 6.48 14.28
C ALA A 53 15.58 5.44 14.79
N TYR A 54 16.10 4.59 13.89
CA TYR A 54 17.19 3.66 14.24
C TYR A 54 18.39 4.41 14.84
N ASN A 55 18.87 5.48 14.21
CA ASN A 55 20.05 6.20 14.69
C ASN A 55 19.79 6.93 16.01
N LYS A 56 18.54 7.33 16.29
CA LYS A 56 18.14 7.92 17.56
C LYS A 56 18.13 6.89 18.69
N GLU A 57 17.64 5.68 18.40
CA GLU A 57 17.32 4.66 19.42
C GLU A 57 18.37 3.58 19.61
N ARG A 58 19.35 3.46 18.71
CA ARG A 58 20.49 2.55 18.92
C ARG A 58 21.23 2.93 20.20
N ALA A 59 21.87 1.94 20.83
CA ALA A 59 22.73 2.19 21.98
C ALA A 59 23.88 3.13 21.60
N LYS A 60 24.10 4.16 22.43
CA LYS A 60 25.18 5.17 22.29
C LYS A 60 26.10 5.20 23.50
N GLY A 61 25.78 4.49 24.57
CA GLY A 61 26.64 4.33 25.73
C GLY A 61 26.16 3.25 26.68
N LEU A 62 26.88 3.11 27.80
CA LEU A 62 26.61 2.12 28.84
C LEU A 62 25.18 2.23 29.40
N HIS A 63 24.65 3.45 29.57
CA HIS A 63 23.30 3.66 30.10
C HIS A 63 22.22 2.98 29.25
N ASP A 64 22.34 3.06 27.92
CA ASP A 64 21.38 2.45 27.00
C ASP A 64 21.45 0.91 27.07
N LEU A 65 22.66 0.36 27.24
CA LEU A 65 22.88 -1.08 27.37
C LEU A 65 22.37 -1.63 28.71
N LEU A 66 22.57 -0.90 29.81
CA LEU A 66 22.00 -1.25 31.11
C LEU A 66 20.47 -1.17 31.11
N GLY A 67 19.90 -0.24 30.34
CA GLY A 67 18.46 -0.11 30.15
C GLY A 67 17.84 -1.20 29.27
N PHE A 68 18.65 -2.00 28.56
CA PHE A 68 18.14 -3.06 27.70
C PHE A 68 17.60 -4.22 28.54
N GLN A 69 16.37 -4.63 28.22
CA GLN A 69 15.70 -5.73 28.91
C GLN A 69 15.53 -6.93 27.99
N VAL A 70 15.66 -8.12 28.57
CA VAL A 70 15.45 -9.41 27.89
C VAL A 70 14.22 -10.12 28.47
N ASP A 71 13.45 -10.77 27.60
CA ASP A 71 12.33 -11.63 27.98
C ASP A 71 12.86 -12.86 28.73
N THR A 72 12.26 -13.15 29.89
CA THR A 72 12.59 -14.30 30.73
C THR A 72 11.94 -15.60 30.26
N GLY A 73 11.09 -15.54 29.24
CA GLY A 73 10.25 -16.66 28.77
C GLY A 73 9.05 -16.94 29.68
N LYS A 74 8.91 -16.20 30.78
CA LYS A 74 7.77 -16.27 31.70
C LYS A 74 6.77 -15.17 31.36
N LYS A 75 5.51 -15.41 31.73
CA LYS A 75 4.45 -14.42 31.59
C LYS A 75 3.90 -14.04 32.96
N ASP A 76 3.49 -12.78 33.09
CA ASP A 76 2.79 -12.30 34.26
C ASP A 76 1.34 -12.84 34.29
N ASP A 77 0.61 -12.52 35.36
CA ASP A 77 -0.79 -12.91 35.56
C ASP A 77 -1.73 -12.33 34.48
N LYS A 78 -1.24 -11.39 33.65
CA LYS A 78 -1.94 -10.76 32.52
C LYS A 78 -1.47 -11.31 31.17
N ASN A 79 -0.73 -12.43 31.16
CA ASN A 79 -0.19 -13.09 29.96
C ASN A 79 0.78 -12.19 29.15
N LYS A 80 1.41 -11.20 29.79
CA LYS A 80 2.47 -10.36 29.21
C LYS A 80 3.85 -10.93 29.54
N PRO A 81 4.85 -10.82 28.63
CA PRO A 81 6.22 -11.26 28.92
C PRO A 81 6.81 -10.53 30.12
N ILE A 82 7.43 -11.28 31.04
CA ILE A 82 8.23 -10.73 32.13
C ILE A 82 9.64 -10.48 31.59
N THR A 83 10.14 -9.25 31.74
CA THR A 83 11.46 -8.84 31.30
C THR A 83 12.40 -8.58 32.48
N GLN A 84 13.70 -8.72 32.26
CA GLN A 84 14.75 -8.38 33.24
C GLN A 84 15.92 -7.64 32.57
N PRO A 85 16.71 -6.83 33.31
CA PRO A 85 17.91 -6.19 32.77
C PRO A 85 18.86 -7.23 32.19
N ALA A 86 19.42 -6.93 31.02
CA ALA A 86 20.34 -7.82 30.34
C ALA A 86 21.76 -7.81 30.96
N LEU A 87 22.12 -6.69 31.60
CA LEU A 87 23.33 -6.52 32.41
C LEU A 87 22.88 -6.25 33.85
N ALA A 88 23.29 -7.12 34.78
CA ALA A 88 22.93 -7.00 36.19
C ALA A 88 24.04 -7.55 37.10
N GLY A 89 24.25 -6.91 38.25
CA GLY A 89 25.26 -7.32 39.22
C GLY A 89 26.10 -6.15 39.74
N GLU A 90 26.79 -6.39 40.86
CA GLU A 90 27.51 -5.35 41.60
C GLU A 90 28.55 -4.62 40.74
N HIS A 91 29.21 -5.31 39.81
CA HIS A 91 30.21 -4.71 38.93
C HIS A 91 29.61 -3.75 37.88
N TRP A 92 28.38 -4.01 37.43
CA TRP A 92 27.61 -3.09 36.58
C TRP A 92 27.06 -1.90 37.38
N ASP A 93 26.69 -2.12 38.65
CA ASP A 93 26.24 -1.06 39.57
C ASP A 93 27.39 -0.10 39.92
N LYS A 94 28.60 -0.62 40.17
CA LYS A 94 29.83 0.17 40.39
C LYS A 94 30.16 1.09 39.24
N LEU A 95 29.85 0.67 38.00
CA LEU A 95 29.98 1.55 36.86
C LEU A 95 28.97 2.69 36.89
N GLN A 96 27.83 2.58 37.56
CA GLN A 96 26.82 3.65 37.64
C GLN A 96 27.11 4.67 38.75
N GLU A 97 27.93 4.32 39.74
CA GLU A 97 28.29 5.19 40.87
C GLU A 97 28.94 6.51 40.40
N LYS A 98 28.55 7.61 41.03
CA LYS A 98 29.06 8.95 40.70
C LYS A 98 30.49 9.19 41.19
N ASP A 99 30.87 8.54 42.29
CA ASP A 99 32.14 8.77 42.98
C ASP A 99 33.26 7.84 42.49
N ASN A 100 32.95 6.88 41.60
CA ASN A 100 33.92 6.00 40.99
C ASN A 100 34.65 6.72 39.83
N THR A 101 35.83 7.25 40.13
CA THR A 101 36.66 7.99 39.17
C THR A 101 37.11 7.14 37.99
N HIS A 102 37.23 5.82 38.14
CA HIS A 102 37.58 4.88 37.08
C HIS A 102 36.39 4.50 36.20
N ALA A 103 35.16 4.51 36.73
CA ALA A 103 33.95 4.23 35.96
C ALA A 103 33.73 5.22 34.81
N LEU A 104 34.14 6.48 34.96
CA LEU A 104 34.02 7.47 33.89
C LEU A 104 34.86 7.10 32.66
N SER A 105 36.07 6.57 32.87
CA SER A 105 36.94 6.12 31.77
C SER A 105 36.30 4.97 31.00
N VAL A 106 35.73 3.98 31.71
CA VAL A 106 35.02 2.85 31.10
C VAL A 106 33.78 3.32 30.33
N LYS A 107 32.96 4.20 30.93
CA LYS A 107 31.79 4.80 30.26
C LYS A 107 32.16 5.50 28.96
N ASN A 108 33.24 6.28 28.97
CA ASN A 108 33.71 6.99 27.79
C ASN A 108 34.24 6.01 26.73
N ALA A 109 35.01 5.00 27.12
CA ALA A 109 35.50 3.98 26.20
C ALA A 109 34.33 3.21 25.53
N ILE A 110 33.29 2.85 26.29
CA ILE A 110 32.07 2.24 25.73
C ILE A 110 31.35 3.23 24.79
N LYS A 111 31.20 4.49 25.19
CA LYS A 111 30.58 5.52 24.35
C LYS A 111 31.34 5.71 23.03
N ASP A 112 32.68 5.71 23.07
CA ASP A 112 33.55 5.84 21.92
C ASP A 112 33.51 4.60 21.02
N ALA A 113 33.39 3.40 21.61
CA ALA A 113 33.16 2.16 20.88
C ALA A 113 31.84 2.18 20.11
N LEU A 114 30.79 2.78 20.68
CA LEU A 114 29.45 2.90 20.11
C LEU A 114 29.25 4.17 19.26
N ALA A 115 30.26 5.02 19.12
CA ALA A 115 30.19 6.25 18.35
C ALA A 115 29.90 5.97 16.87
N GLU A 116 29.16 6.86 16.20
CA GLU A 116 28.82 6.71 14.78
C GLU A 116 30.07 6.52 13.93
N THR A 117 30.11 5.45 13.14
CA THR A 117 31.15 5.31 12.13
C THR A 117 30.91 6.29 10.98
N PRO A 118 31.96 6.77 10.29
CA PRO A 118 31.81 7.60 9.09
C PRO A 118 30.94 6.94 8.01
N ALA A 119 31.03 5.62 7.88
CA ALA A 119 30.22 4.82 6.96
C ALA A 119 28.72 4.88 7.33
N LEU A 120 28.37 4.72 8.61
CA LEU A 120 26.98 4.84 9.07
C LEU A 120 26.42 6.24 8.81
N LYS A 121 27.19 7.29 9.15
CA LYS A 121 26.77 8.68 8.94
C LYS A 121 26.50 8.96 7.46
N LYS A 122 27.41 8.55 6.57
CA LYS A 122 27.23 8.69 5.12
C LYS A 122 26.00 7.92 4.62
N ALA A 123 25.77 6.70 5.10
CA ALA A 123 24.60 5.91 4.72
C ALA A 123 23.29 6.55 5.18
N LEU A 124 23.27 7.14 6.38
CA LEU A 124 22.11 7.87 6.90
C LEU A 124 21.79 9.11 6.04
N GLU A 125 22.80 9.90 5.71
CA GLU A 125 22.67 11.08 4.84
C GLU A 125 22.17 10.68 3.45
N GLN A 126 22.74 9.62 2.85
CA GLN A 126 22.33 9.11 1.55
C GLN A 126 20.89 8.61 1.56
N PHE A 127 20.51 7.80 2.55
CA PHE A 127 19.15 7.27 2.68
C PHE A 127 18.12 8.41 2.81
N ASN A 128 18.40 9.41 3.64
CA ASN A 128 17.51 10.57 3.78
C ASN A 128 17.40 11.36 2.47
N SER A 129 18.50 11.51 1.74
CA SER A 129 18.52 12.13 0.41
C SER A 129 17.68 11.33 -0.60
N ASP A 130 17.86 10.00 -0.64
CA ASP A 130 17.11 9.11 -1.52
C ASP A 130 15.61 9.16 -1.22
N MET A 131 15.23 9.04 0.05
CA MET A 131 13.81 9.06 0.45
C MET A 131 13.15 10.41 0.17
N LYS A 132 13.88 11.52 0.30
CA LYS A 132 13.42 12.84 -0.10
C LYS A 132 13.24 12.93 -1.62
N MET A 133 14.24 12.50 -2.39
CA MET A 133 14.21 12.48 -3.85
C MET A 133 13.06 11.63 -4.39
N LEU A 134 12.88 10.41 -3.87
CA LEU A 134 11.80 9.51 -4.26
C LEU A 134 10.45 10.17 -3.97
N ASN A 135 10.27 10.76 -2.79
CA ASN A 135 9.05 11.50 -2.43
C ASN A 135 8.74 12.65 -3.39
N GLU A 136 9.73 13.49 -3.67
CA GLU A 136 9.58 14.62 -4.57
C GLU A 136 9.19 14.14 -5.98
N ARG A 137 9.82 13.06 -6.49
CA ARG A 137 9.46 12.50 -7.80
C ARG A 137 8.05 11.92 -7.84
N VAL A 138 7.65 11.08 -6.88
CA VAL A 138 6.32 10.42 -6.93
C VAL A 138 5.16 11.40 -6.70
N LYS A 139 5.41 12.51 -6.00
CA LYS A 139 4.42 13.59 -5.78
C LYS A 139 4.26 14.53 -6.97
N ASN A 140 5.33 14.70 -7.74
CA ASN A 140 5.43 15.64 -8.86
C ASN A 140 5.69 14.88 -10.18
N PRO A 141 4.68 14.20 -10.75
CA PRO A 141 4.81 13.62 -12.07
C PRO A 141 5.16 14.72 -13.09
N PRO A 142 6.05 14.47 -14.07
CA PRO A 142 6.54 15.49 -15.00
C PRO A 142 5.47 15.87 -16.03
N ILE A 143 4.57 16.79 -15.66
CA ILE A 143 3.42 17.20 -16.45
C ILE A 143 3.37 18.74 -16.61
N PRO A 144 3.66 19.29 -17.81
CA PRO A 144 4.36 18.66 -18.92
C PRO A 144 5.82 18.35 -18.54
N GLY A 145 6.45 17.43 -19.27
CA GLY A 145 7.86 17.08 -19.05
C GLY A 145 8.46 16.45 -20.31
N THR A 146 9.78 16.44 -20.39
CA THR A 146 10.52 15.91 -21.54
C THR A 146 10.36 14.38 -21.65
N PRO A 147 10.61 13.77 -22.83
CA PRO A 147 10.62 12.32 -22.97
C PRO A 147 11.51 11.60 -21.95
N GLU A 148 12.66 12.19 -21.62
CA GLU A 148 13.62 11.69 -20.63
C GLU A 148 13.04 11.74 -19.22
N GLU A 149 12.48 12.87 -18.79
CA GLU A 149 11.83 13.00 -17.48
C GLU A 149 10.70 11.98 -17.32
N LYS A 150 9.90 11.78 -18.37
CA LYS A 150 8.83 10.78 -18.39
C LYS A 150 9.36 9.35 -18.35
N HIS A 151 10.44 9.06 -19.06
CA HIS A 151 11.07 7.74 -19.05
C HIS A 151 11.55 7.38 -17.64
N VAL A 152 12.28 8.30 -17.00
CA VAL A 152 12.77 8.17 -15.62
C VAL A 152 11.60 7.98 -14.65
N TYR A 153 10.54 8.79 -14.78
CA TYR A 153 9.35 8.68 -13.93
C TYR A 153 8.63 7.33 -14.10
N ASN A 154 8.41 6.89 -15.33
CA ASN A 154 7.77 5.62 -15.61
C ASN A 154 8.61 4.44 -15.08
N SER A 155 9.93 4.52 -15.22
CA SER A 155 10.87 3.55 -14.64
C SER A 155 10.76 3.53 -13.12
N LEU A 156 10.73 4.70 -12.46
CA LEU A 156 10.51 4.84 -11.03
C LEU A 156 9.20 4.16 -10.60
N ILE A 157 8.06 4.55 -11.16
CA ILE A 157 6.75 4.04 -10.72
C ILE A 157 6.63 2.53 -10.90
N LYS A 158 7.16 1.98 -12.01
CA LYS A 158 7.18 0.54 -12.25
C LYS A 158 8.01 -0.24 -11.23
N ASN A 159 9.08 0.36 -10.73
CA ASN A 159 10.10 -0.32 -9.92
C ASN A 159 10.11 0.15 -8.46
N LEU A 160 9.19 1.02 -8.05
CA LEU A 160 9.24 1.73 -6.78
C LEU A 160 9.37 0.80 -5.56
N PRO A 161 8.59 -0.29 -5.40
CA PRO A 161 8.78 -1.21 -4.28
C PRO A 161 10.18 -1.85 -4.26
N GLY A 162 10.71 -2.22 -5.42
CA GLY A 162 12.05 -2.80 -5.53
C GLY A 162 13.15 -1.78 -5.22
N ILE A 163 12.98 -0.52 -5.63
CA ILE A 163 13.89 0.60 -5.31
C ILE A 163 13.90 0.85 -3.79
N LEU A 164 12.73 0.84 -3.14
CA LEU A 164 12.66 0.96 -1.68
C LEU A 164 13.36 -0.21 -0.98
N HIS A 165 13.19 -1.45 -1.48
CA HIS A 165 13.96 -2.59 -0.97
C HIS A 165 15.47 -2.42 -1.15
N ALA A 166 15.94 -1.85 -2.27
CA ALA A 166 17.36 -1.56 -2.48
C ALA A 166 17.88 -0.55 -1.44
N ALA A 167 17.17 0.56 -1.22
CA ALA A 167 17.49 1.55 -0.20
C ALA A 167 17.53 0.92 1.21
N LYS A 168 16.56 0.06 1.54
CA LYS A 168 16.54 -0.71 2.81
C LYS A 168 17.81 -1.54 2.96
N VAL A 169 18.18 -2.30 1.94
CA VAL A 169 19.36 -3.20 2.00
C VAL A 169 20.64 -2.40 2.18
N GLU A 170 20.82 -1.29 1.46
CA GLU A 170 22.00 -0.43 1.65
C GLU A 170 22.08 0.13 3.08
N ALA A 171 20.95 0.57 3.65
CA ALA A 171 20.90 1.00 5.04
C ALA A 171 21.23 -0.15 6.01
N MET A 172 20.66 -1.34 5.81
CA MET A 172 20.92 -2.52 6.65
C MET A 172 22.39 -2.95 6.60
N ASP A 173 23.02 -2.91 5.42
CA ASP A 173 24.43 -3.27 5.25
C ASP A 173 25.33 -2.31 6.05
N ALA A 174 25.05 -1.00 5.99
CA ALA A 174 25.77 0.01 6.77
C ALA A 174 25.54 -0.13 8.28
N ILE A 175 24.30 -0.43 8.69
CA ILE A 175 23.96 -0.71 10.09
C ILE A 175 24.75 -1.92 10.60
N LYS A 176 24.74 -3.04 9.87
CA LYS A 176 25.46 -4.26 10.26
C LYS A 176 26.97 -4.02 10.36
N ALA A 177 27.54 -3.32 9.40
CA ALA A 177 28.97 -2.96 9.42
C ALA A 177 29.33 -2.10 10.66
N HIS A 178 28.48 -1.14 11.01
CA HIS A 178 28.63 -0.35 12.23
C HIS A 178 28.50 -1.21 13.50
N GLN A 179 27.51 -2.11 13.54
CA GLN A 179 27.27 -2.99 14.68
C GLN A 179 28.43 -3.94 14.93
N GLU A 180 29.03 -4.50 13.87
CA GLU A 180 30.20 -5.37 13.98
C GLU A 180 31.43 -4.59 14.45
N ALA A 181 31.70 -3.42 13.85
CA ALA A 181 32.80 -2.56 14.28
C ALA A 181 32.66 -2.12 15.75
N ALA A 182 31.44 -1.83 16.21
CA ALA A 182 31.17 -1.50 17.60
C ALA A 182 31.40 -2.71 18.53
N LYS A 183 31.00 -3.91 18.12
CA LYS A 183 31.20 -5.16 18.87
C LYS A 183 32.69 -5.45 19.06
N GLU A 184 33.49 -5.34 18.01
CA GLU A 184 34.94 -5.57 18.10
C GLU A 184 35.60 -4.53 19.02
N LYS A 185 35.25 -3.24 18.92
CA LYS A 185 35.75 -2.22 19.85
C LYS A 185 35.37 -2.45 21.31
N ILE A 186 34.22 -3.09 21.59
CA ILE A 186 33.84 -3.49 22.95
C ILE A 186 34.72 -4.65 23.45
N LYS A 187 35.05 -5.62 22.60
CA LYS A 187 35.95 -6.72 22.95
C LYS A 187 37.39 -6.23 23.20
N ASP A 188 37.79 -5.16 22.52
CA ASP A 188 39.11 -4.55 22.61
C ASP A 188 39.22 -3.48 23.72
N LEU A 189 38.25 -3.39 24.64
CA LEU A 189 38.32 -2.47 25.78
C LEU A 189 39.56 -2.75 26.63
N ASP A 190 40.20 -1.67 27.10
CA ASP A 190 41.37 -1.76 27.98
C ASP A 190 41.02 -2.46 29.29
N LYS A 191 41.53 -3.68 29.46
CA LYS A 191 41.20 -4.55 30.59
C LYS A 191 41.55 -3.93 31.94
N ASP A 192 42.67 -3.20 32.04
CA ASP A 192 43.10 -2.56 33.28
C ASP A 192 42.14 -1.46 33.73
N SER A 193 41.73 -0.59 32.81
CA SER A 193 40.75 0.46 33.08
C SER A 193 39.38 -0.14 33.37
N PHE A 194 38.98 -1.18 32.64
CA PHE A 194 37.74 -1.90 32.85
C PHE A 194 37.69 -2.55 34.24
N LYS A 195 38.74 -3.25 34.63
CA LYS A 195 38.92 -3.87 35.96
C LYS A 195 38.79 -2.86 37.09
N LYS A 196 39.48 -1.73 36.99
CA LYS A 196 39.40 -0.64 37.99
C LYS A 196 38.01 -0.02 38.06
N GLY A 197 37.35 0.19 36.91
CA GLY A 197 36.02 0.77 36.85
C GLY A 197 34.93 -0.15 37.40
N THR A 198 35.04 -1.45 37.17
CA THR A 198 34.08 -2.47 37.61
C THR A 198 34.36 -3.02 39.02
N GLY A 199 35.57 -2.82 39.54
CA GLY A 199 36.00 -3.35 40.83
C GLY A 199 36.17 -4.88 40.84
N LEU A 200 36.38 -5.49 39.68
CA LEU A 200 36.69 -6.92 39.52
C LEU A 200 38.14 -7.22 39.92
N THR A 201 38.41 -8.45 40.35
CA THR A 201 39.69 -8.80 41.00
C THR A 201 40.61 -9.64 40.13
N SER A 202 40.04 -10.46 39.25
CA SER A 202 40.76 -11.32 38.31
C SER A 202 40.62 -10.84 36.86
N ASP A 203 41.51 -11.28 35.99
CA ASP A 203 41.45 -10.94 34.56
C ASP A 203 40.39 -11.80 33.86
N GLU A 204 40.14 -13.01 34.38
CA GLU A 204 39.07 -13.90 33.94
C GLU A 204 37.69 -13.27 34.14
N GLU A 205 37.41 -12.69 35.32
CA GLU A 205 36.15 -11.98 35.58
C GLU A 205 35.96 -10.78 34.65
N VAL A 206 37.06 -10.08 34.32
CA VAL A 206 37.04 -8.94 33.38
C VAL A 206 36.69 -9.41 31.97
N ASP A 207 37.28 -10.52 31.52
CA ASP A 207 36.98 -11.11 30.22
C ASP A 207 35.53 -11.59 30.13
N GLU A 208 35.00 -12.18 31.21
CA GLU A 208 33.59 -12.57 31.29
C GLU A 208 32.64 -11.37 31.22
N ALA A 209 32.93 -10.29 31.95
CA ALA A 209 32.11 -9.07 31.94
C ALA A 209 32.16 -8.34 30.58
N ILE A 210 33.33 -8.26 29.94
CA ILE A 210 33.46 -7.70 28.58
C ILE A 210 32.68 -8.56 27.56
N LYS A 211 32.74 -9.89 27.71
CA LYS A 211 31.96 -10.81 26.88
C LYS A 211 30.45 -10.62 27.09
N GLU A 212 30.00 -10.51 28.33
CA GLU A 212 28.60 -10.23 28.66
C GLU A 212 28.14 -8.91 28.01
N LEU A 213 28.94 -7.85 28.11
CA LEU A 213 28.67 -6.55 27.47
C LEU A 213 28.55 -6.68 25.94
N ALA A 214 29.46 -7.43 25.31
CA ALA A 214 29.42 -7.69 23.87
C ALA A 214 28.19 -8.49 23.44
N GLU A 215 27.77 -9.48 24.22
CA GLU A 215 26.55 -10.27 23.98
C GLU A 215 25.28 -9.42 24.14
N VAL A 216 25.23 -8.53 25.13
CA VAL A 216 24.10 -7.60 25.31
C VAL A 216 24.05 -6.56 24.19
N LEU A 217 25.20 -6.05 23.76
CA LEU A 217 25.28 -5.18 22.59
C LEU A 217 24.74 -5.91 21.34
N GLU A 218 25.14 -7.16 21.11
CA GLU A 218 24.65 -7.96 19.98
C GLU A 218 23.13 -8.19 20.01
N LYS A 219 22.55 -8.48 21.18
CA LYS A 219 21.09 -8.60 21.36
C LYS A 219 20.38 -7.28 21.10
N THR A 220 20.89 -6.19 21.66
CA THR A 220 20.35 -4.83 21.43
C THR A 220 20.41 -4.46 19.94
N ASN A 221 21.54 -4.71 19.30
CA ASN A 221 21.77 -4.46 17.88
C ASN A 221 20.81 -5.26 17.00
N SER A 222 20.62 -6.55 17.30
CA SER A 222 19.68 -7.42 16.58
C SER A 222 18.24 -6.95 16.73
N ALA A 223 17.83 -6.55 17.94
CA ALA A 223 16.49 -6.02 18.20
C ALA A 223 16.24 -4.72 17.40
N LYS A 224 17.18 -3.77 17.43
CA LYS A 224 17.06 -2.49 16.71
C LYS A 224 17.14 -2.62 15.19
N LEU A 225 17.94 -3.54 14.68
CA LEU A 225 17.96 -3.86 13.25
C LEU A 225 16.63 -4.48 12.79
N LYS A 226 16.04 -5.38 13.59
CA LYS A 226 14.74 -6.00 13.30
C LYS A 226 13.60 -4.99 13.35
N GLU A 227 13.63 -4.05 14.30
CA GLU A 227 12.67 -2.95 14.41
C GLU A 227 12.73 -2.03 13.17
N PHE A 228 13.93 -1.64 12.75
CA PHE A 228 14.15 -0.91 11.49
C PHE A 228 13.57 -1.67 10.29
N GLU A 229 13.93 -2.95 10.14
CA GLU A 229 13.46 -3.77 9.02
C GLU A 229 11.93 -3.91 9.00
N THR A 230 11.31 -4.17 10.16
CA THR A 230 9.85 -4.32 10.27
C THR A 230 9.15 -3.03 9.88
N THR A 231 9.56 -1.91 10.48
CA THR A 231 8.97 -0.58 10.22
C THR A 231 9.10 -0.19 8.75
N PHE A 232 10.26 -0.47 8.14
CA PHE A 232 10.48 -0.13 6.74
C PHE A 232 9.73 -1.08 5.80
N ASN A 233 9.61 -2.38 6.12
CA ASN A 233 8.78 -3.31 5.35
C ASN A 233 7.29 -2.91 5.38
N GLU A 234 6.77 -2.50 6.54
CA GLU A 234 5.40 -1.95 6.65
C GLU A 234 5.22 -0.71 5.76
N SER A 235 6.25 0.14 5.69
CA SER A 235 6.26 1.32 4.83
C SER A 235 6.23 0.93 3.34
N ILE A 236 7.01 -0.08 2.91
CA ILE A 236 6.97 -0.62 1.55
C ILE A 236 5.58 -1.18 1.22
N ILE A 237 4.98 -1.95 2.14
CA ILE A 237 3.63 -2.52 1.96
C ILE A 237 2.59 -1.39 1.82
N SER A 238 2.69 -0.35 2.64
CA SER A 238 1.82 0.83 2.55
C SER A 238 1.93 1.51 1.18
N THR A 239 3.16 1.77 0.72
CA THR A 239 3.41 2.35 -0.61
C THR A 239 2.87 1.45 -1.74
N HIS A 240 3.04 0.13 -1.64
CA HIS A 240 2.46 -0.80 -2.62
C HIS A 240 0.94 -0.73 -2.66
N LYS A 241 0.27 -0.62 -1.50
CA LYS A 241 -1.19 -0.45 -1.43
C LYS A 241 -1.64 0.86 -2.08
N THR A 242 -0.96 1.97 -1.82
CA THR A 242 -1.28 3.27 -2.44
C THR A 242 -1.07 3.20 -3.96
N LEU A 243 0.01 2.56 -4.42
CA LEU A 243 0.26 2.35 -5.84
C LEU A 243 -0.83 1.47 -6.49
N GLN A 244 -1.27 0.41 -5.82
CA GLN A 244 -2.36 -0.44 -6.30
C GLN A 244 -3.67 0.34 -6.47
N LYS A 245 -4.00 1.25 -5.54
CA LYS A 245 -5.19 2.12 -5.66
C LYS A 245 -5.12 2.99 -6.91
N GLU A 246 -3.94 3.55 -7.19
CA GLU A 246 -3.71 4.32 -8.41
C GLU A 246 -3.79 3.45 -9.67
N TYR A 247 -3.27 2.22 -9.63
CA TYR A 247 -3.43 1.25 -10.72
C TYR A 247 -4.89 0.89 -10.98
N ASP A 248 -5.69 0.67 -9.93
CA ASP A 248 -7.13 0.41 -10.05
C ASP A 248 -7.84 1.61 -10.69
N ARG A 249 -7.57 2.83 -10.19
CA ARG A 249 -8.11 4.09 -10.72
C ARG A 249 -7.78 4.28 -12.20
N ILE A 250 -6.49 4.16 -12.56
CA ILE A 250 -6.02 4.34 -13.93
C ILE A 250 -6.59 3.28 -14.84
N ALA A 251 -6.58 2.00 -14.45
CA ALA A 251 -7.11 0.93 -15.27
C ALA A 251 -8.60 1.14 -15.60
N PHE A 252 -9.41 1.53 -14.61
CA PHE A 252 -10.83 1.80 -14.80
C PHE A 252 -11.07 3.01 -15.72
N LEU A 253 -10.46 4.17 -15.43
CA LEU A 253 -10.64 5.39 -16.23
C LEU A 253 -10.13 5.19 -17.67
N ALA A 254 -9.01 4.50 -17.84
CA ALA A 254 -8.46 4.18 -19.14
C ALA A 254 -9.36 3.21 -19.93
N ALA A 255 -9.96 2.22 -19.26
CA ALA A 255 -10.91 1.31 -19.90
C ALA A 255 -12.17 2.05 -20.39
N MET A 256 -12.72 2.96 -19.57
CA MET A 256 -13.87 3.79 -19.96
C MET A 256 -13.51 4.70 -21.14
N ARG A 257 -12.32 5.29 -21.09
CA ARG A 257 -11.86 6.23 -22.10
C ARG A 257 -11.55 5.58 -23.44
N ASN A 258 -10.85 4.46 -23.44
CA ASN A 258 -10.40 3.78 -24.66
C ASN A 258 -11.47 2.85 -25.24
N SER A 259 -12.68 2.88 -24.68
CA SER A 259 -13.78 2.09 -25.20
C SER A 259 -14.30 2.66 -26.51
N ASN A 260 -14.44 1.79 -27.53
CA ASN A 260 -15.14 2.14 -28.76
C ASN A 260 -16.68 2.06 -28.62
N ASN A 261 -17.19 1.81 -27.41
CA ASN A 261 -18.61 1.71 -27.15
C ASN A 261 -19.27 3.10 -27.18
N LYS A 262 -20.29 3.25 -28.04
CA LYS A 262 -21.07 4.49 -28.16
C LYS A 262 -21.73 4.90 -26.85
N GLU A 263 -22.09 3.95 -26.00
CA GLU A 263 -22.73 4.21 -24.70
C GLU A 263 -21.79 4.93 -23.71
N LEU A 264 -20.48 4.84 -23.91
CA LEU A 264 -19.45 5.43 -23.05
C LEU A 264 -18.96 6.80 -23.54
N LYS A 265 -19.55 7.36 -24.61
CA LYS A 265 -19.17 8.69 -25.12
C LYS A 265 -19.32 9.80 -24.08
N GLU A 266 -20.41 9.80 -23.31
CA GLU A 266 -20.60 10.79 -22.24
C GLU A 266 -19.55 10.65 -21.14
N VAL A 267 -19.18 9.42 -20.76
CA VAL A 267 -18.11 9.18 -19.78
C VAL A 267 -16.77 9.67 -20.32
N GLN A 268 -16.48 9.44 -21.60
CA GLN A 268 -15.26 9.94 -22.25
C GLN A 268 -15.20 11.47 -22.24
N MET A 269 -16.34 12.14 -22.50
CA MET A 269 -16.44 13.59 -22.42
C MET A 269 -16.27 14.08 -20.99
N GLY A 270 -16.85 13.41 -19.99
CA GLY A 270 -16.63 13.70 -18.56
C GLY A 270 -15.17 13.56 -18.15
N ILE A 271 -14.48 12.49 -18.57
CA ILE A 271 -13.04 12.33 -18.34
C ILE A 271 -12.26 13.50 -18.96
N ALA A 272 -12.58 13.88 -20.20
CA ALA A 272 -11.91 14.99 -20.86
C ALA A 272 -12.17 16.33 -20.17
N HIS A 273 -13.40 16.56 -19.71
CA HIS A 273 -13.80 17.75 -18.95
C HIS A 273 -13.05 17.85 -17.62
N LEU A 274 -13.05 16.79 -16.80
CA LEU A 274 -12.30 16.75 -15.54
C LEU A 274 -10.80 16.92 -15.75
N ALA A 275 -10.26 16.36 -16.84
CA ALA A 275 -8.84 16.56 -17.19
C ALA A 275 -8.55 18.04 -17.48
N ASP A 276 -9.45 18.72 -18.20
CA ASP A 276 -9.32 20.14 -18.56
C ASP A 276 -9.44 21.05 -17.32
N GLU A 277 -10.43 20.83 -16.47
CA GLU A 277 -10.58 21.56 -15.21
C GLU A 277 -9.36 21.41 -14.30
N ASN A 278 -8.82 20.19 -14.19
CA ASN A 278 -7.62 19.95 -13.41
C ASN A 278 -6.38 20.63 -13.99
N LYS A 279 -6.23 20.69 -15.32
CA LYS A 279 -5.14 21.45 -15.95
C LYS A 279 -5.23 22.94 -15.60
N LYS A 280 -6.43 23.53 -15.72
CA LYS A 280 -6.67 24.93 -15.38
C LYS A 280 -6.35 25.21 -13.91
N ARG A 281 -6.76 24.33 -13.00
CA ARG A 281 -6.45 24.43 -11.57
C ARG A 281 -4.94 24.40 -11.28
N LEU A 282 -4.17 23.69 -12.09
CA LEU A 282 -2.71 23.62 -12.00
C LEU A 282 -2.02 24.77 -12.75
N GLY A 283 -2.75 25.77 -13.26
CA GLY A 283 -2.16 26.89 -14.00
C GLY A 283 -1.41 26.48 -15.28
N LEU A 284 -1.70 25.30 -15.82
CA LEU A 284 -1.12 24.83 -17.07
C LEU A 284 -1.87 25.52 -18.23
N THR A 285 -1.26 26.50 -18.89
CA THR A 285 -1.85 27.21 -20.03
C THR A 285 -1.77 26.36 -21.31
N ASP A 286 -2.84 26.38 -22.11
CA ASP A 286 -2.89 25.73 -23.41
C ASP A 286 -2.12 26.54 -24.47
N ASP A 287 -0.79 26.57 -24.42
CA ASP A 287 -0.02 27.22 -25.48
C ASP A 287 0.03 26.42 -26.80
N GLN A 288 -0.71 25.31 -26.92
CA GLN A 288 -1.00 24.64 -28.20
C GLN A 288 -2.40 23.98 -28.21
N ILE A 289 -3.45 24.77 -28.36
CA ILE A 289 -4.78 24.26 -28.73
C ILE A 289 -4.75 23.79 -30.19
N ASN A 290 -4.42 22.52 -30.42
CA ASN A 290 -4.90 21.82 -31.61
C ASN A 290 -6.34 21.38 -31.31
N MET A 291 -7.33 22.15 -31.78
CA MET A 291 -8.72 21.70 -31.89
C MET A 291 -8.81 20.61 -32.97
N GLY A 292 -8.34 19.42 -32.63
CA GLY A 292 -8.61 18.18 -33.34
C GLY A 292 -9.34 17.23 -32.40
N LEU A 293 -10.52 16.76 -32.80
CA LEU A 293 -11.25 15.67 -32.14
C LEU A 293 -10.51 14.34 -32.38
N VAL A 294 -9.34 14.18 -31.77
CA VAL A 294 -8.65 12.91 -31.58
C VAL A 294 -8.02 12.96 -30.19
N PRO A 295 -8.51 12.22 -29.19
CA PRO A 295 -7.96 12.25 -27.83
C PRO A 295 -6.70 11.38 -27.73
N SER A 296 -5.72 11.58 -28.63
CA SER A 296 -4.39 11.01 -28.47
C SER A 296 -3.61 11.87 -27.47
N GLY A 297 -3.82 11.63 -26.17
CA GLY A 297 -2.91 12.10 -25.13
C GLY A 297 -3.48 12.91 -23.96
N SER A 298 -4.81 13.07 -23.78
CA SER A 298 -5.26 13.60 -22.48
C SER A 298 -4.78 12.66 -21.36
N LYS A 299 -4.23 13.21 -20.29
CA LYS A 299 -3.68 12.45 -19.17
C LYS A 299 -4.83 12.11 -18.22
N LEU A 300 -4.74 10.98 -17.50
CA LEU A 300 -5.73 10.59 -16.48
C LEU A 300 -5.30 11.04 -15.08
N SER A 301 -4.24 11.84 -15.00
CA SER A 301 -3.70 12.43 -13.78
C SER A 301 -4.74 13.31 -13.10
N ASN A 302 -4.84 13.20 -11.77
CA ASN A 302 -5.69 14.04 -10.92
C ASN A 302 -7.21 13.92 -11.16
N ILE A 303 -7.67 12.89 -11.87
CA ILE A 303 -9.11 12.59 -12.01
C ILE A 303 -9.48 11.52 -10.98
N ASN A 304 -10.37 11.82 -10.05
CA ASN A 304 -10.97 10.83 -9.17
C ASN A 304 -12.31 10.35 -9.77
N VAL A 305 -12.62 9.06 -9.60
CA VAL A 305 -13.93 8.51 -10.00
C VAL A 305 -15.08 9.22 -9.28
N LYS A 306 -14.85 9.70 -8.04
CA LYS A 306 -15.84 10.45 -7.26
C LYS A 306 -16.19 11.82 -7.84
N ASP A 307 -15.30 12.42 -8.64
CA ASP A 307 -15.51 13.75 -9.23
C ASP A 307 -16.64 13.74 -10.27
N PHE A 308 -17.04 12.56 -10.76
CA PHE A 308 -18.22 12.41 -11.63
C PHE A 308 -19.54 12.70 -10.93
N LYS A 309 -19.56 12.81 -9.59
CA LYS A 309 -20.76 13.17 -8.81
C LYS A 309 -21.30 14.54 -9.22
N ASP A 310 -20.40 15.48 -9.52
CA ASP A 310 -20.75 16.88 -9.78
C ASP A 310 -21.00 17.15 -11.28
N LEU A 311 -20.96 16.12 -12.12
CA LEU A 311 -21.13 16.21 -13.58
C LEU A 311 -22.48 15.66 -14.04
N GLU A 312 -23.53 16.47 -13.92
CA GLU A 312 -24.88 16.09 -14.37
C GLU A 312 -24.93 15.76 -15.88
N ASP A 313 -24.20 16.52 -16.69
CA ASP A 313 -24.14 16.38 -18.15
C ASP A 313 -23.27 15.20 -18.60
N PHE A 314 -22.35 14.73 -17.75
CA PHE A 314 -21.41 13.65 -18.06
C PHE A 314 -21.39 12.59 -16.96
N PRO A 315 -22.54 11.93 -16.69
CA PRO A 315 -22.64 10.99 -15.60
C PRO A 315 -21.71 9.80 -15.83
N LEU A 316 -21.17 9.26 -14.74
CA LEU A 316 -20.49 7.97 -14.80
C LEU A 316 -21.47 6.90 -15.29
N LYS A 317 -21.01 6.01 -16.17
CA LYS A 317 -21.83 4.92 -16.71
C LYS A 317 -21.12 3.57 -16.61
N THR A 318 -21.92 2.51 -16.51
CA THR A 318 -21.48 1.13 -16.71
C THR A 318 -21.11 0.90 -18.18
N ILE A 319 -20.44 -0.22 -18.47
CA ILE A 319 -20.10 -0.57 -19.87
C ILE A 319 -21.33 -0.78 -20.75
N THR A 320 -22.52 -1.03 -20.19
CA THR A 320 -23.76 -1.12 -20.97
C THR A 320 -24.50 0.22 -21.07
N GLY A 321 -23.91 1.32 -20.58
CA GLY A 321 -24.48 2.67 -20.65
C GLY A 321 -25.40 3.06 -19.49
N ARG A 322 -25.54 2.22 -18.44
CA ARG A 322 -26.38 2.60 -17.29
C ARG A 322 -25.68 3.65 -16.45
N LYS A 323 -26.41 4.70 -16.09
CA LYS A 323 -25.91 5.73 -15.17
C LYS A 323 -25.63 5.12 -13.80
N ILE A 324 -24.43 5.40 -13.28
CA ILE A 324 -24.04 5.15 -11.90
C ILE A 324 -24.24 6.45 -11.13
N LYS A 325 -25.13 6.43 -10.14
CA LYS A 325 -25.36 7.60 -9.27
C LYS A 325 -24.41 7.52 -8.09
N ILE A 326 -23.60 8.56 -7.89
CA ILE A 326 -22.72 8.71 -6.73
C ILE A 326 -23.46 9.62 -5.74
N GLU A 327 -23.77 9.12 -4.56
CA GLU A 327 -24.49 9.87 -3.52
C GLU A 327 -23.52 10.71 -2.67
N GLU A 328 -24.07 11.59 -1.83
CA GLU A 328 -23.27 12.45 -0.93
C GLU A 328 -22.46 11.67 0.11
N ASP A 329 -22.99 10.52 0.55
CA ASP A 329 -22.29 9.61 1.46
C ASP A 329 -21.17 8.81 0.79
N GLY A 330 -20.97 8.99 -0.52
CA GLY A 330 -19.99 8.28 -1.33
C GLY A 330 -20.43 6.89 -1.78
N SER A 331 -21.70 6.52 -1.59
CA SER A 331 -22.28 5.28 -2.11
C SER A 331 -22.50 5.37 -3.62
N PHE A 332 -22.40 4.21 -4.30
CA PHE A 332 -22.56 4.08 -5.74
C PHE A 332 -23.80 3.23 -6.02
N ASN A 333 -24.78 3.79 -6.73
CA ASN A 333 -26.07 3.17 -6.96
C ASN A 333 -26.36 2.99 -8.46
N ILE A 334 -26.95 1.85 -8.80
CA ILE A 334 -27.54 1.60 -10.12
C ILE A 334 -28.95 1.03 -9.95
N THR A 335 -29.85 1.41 -10.86
CA THR A 335 -31.20 0.83 -10.92
C THR A 335 -31.28 -0.13 -12.10
N LEU A 336 -31.49 -1.41 -11.81
CA LEU A 336 -31.70 -2.44 -12.83
C LEU A 336 -33.16 -2.37 -13.36
N PRO A 337 -33.40 -2.64 -14.66
CA PRO A 337 -34.71 -2.48 -15.27
C PRO A 337 -35.68 -3.56 -14.78
N LYS A 338 -36.92 -3.19 -14.45
CA LYS A 338 -37.92 -4.13 -13.92
C LYS A 338 -38.37 -5.20 -14.93
N PHE A 339 -38.39 -4.88 -16.23
CA PHE A 339 -38.83 -5.77 -17.30
C PHE A 339 -37.96 -5.60 -18.55
N GLY A 340 -37.65 -6.73 -19.22
CA GLY A 340 -37.00 -6.75 -20.51
C GLY A 340 -36.48 -8.14 -20.87
N LEU A 341 -37.25 -8.91 -21.67
CA LEU A 341 -36.80 -10.19 -22.25
C LEU A 341 -35.42 -10.06 -22.90
N ILE A 342 -35.13 -8.92 -23.55
CA ILE A 342 -33.86 -8.67 -24.23
C ILE A 342 -32.71 -8.42 -23.25
N TYR A 343 -32.96 -7.79 -22.10
CA TYR A 343 -31.92 -7.46 -21.13
C TYR A 343 -31.50 -8.67 -20.29
N TYR A 344 -32.47 -9.53 -19.95
CA TYR A 344 -32.24 -10.71 -19.12
C TYR A 344 -32.01 -12.02 -19.91
N ASN A 345 -32.44 -12.12 -21.18
CA ASN A 345 -32.26 -13.32 -22.02
C ASN A 345 -31.22 -13.18 -23.15
N ARG A 346 -30.49 -12.06 -23.25
CA ARG A 346 -29.33 -12.00 -24.16
C ARG A 346 -28.23 -12.93 -23.66
N ARG A 347 -27.50 -13.55 -24.60
CA ARG A 347 -26.31 -14.38 -24.32
C ARG A 347 -25.24 -13.62 -23.51
N ASP A 348 -25.32 -12.31 -23.49
CA ASP A 348 -24.32 -11.36 -23.03
C ASP A 348 -24.51 -10.90 -21.57
N GLN A 349 -25.48 -11.43 -20.81
CA GLN A 349 -25.61 -11.23 -19.34
C GLN A 349 -25.37 -9.77 -18.84
N TYR A 350 -26.06 -8.77 -19.40
CA TYR A 350 -25.84 -7.35 -19.08
C TYR A 350 -25.87 -6.98 -17.60
N VAL A 351 -26.64 -7.71 -16.78
CA VAL A 351 -26.60 -7.57 -15.32
C VAL A 351 -25.19 -7.75 -14.77
N ASP A 352 -24.48 -8.78 -15.21
CA ASP A 352 -23.15 -9.10 -14.69
C ASP A 352 -22.13 -8.03 -15.12
N TYR A 353 -22.33 -7.45 -16.31
CA TYR A 353 -21.54 -6.31 -16.81
C TYR A 353 -21.76 -5.04 -16.00
N ASP A 354 -23.01 -4.74 -15.65
CA ASP A 354 -23.36 -3.58 -14.85
C ASP A 354 -22.85 -3.70 -13.42
N LEU A 355 -23.01 -4.88 -12.81
CA LEU A 355 -22.49 -5.16 -11.46
C LEU A 355 -20.96 -5.14 -11.42
N GLN A 356 -20.28 -5.73 -12.40
CA GLN A 356 -18.81 -5.64 -12.51
C GLN A 356 -18.35 -4.20 -12.68
N SER A 357 -18.98 -3.44 -13.58
CA SER A 357 -18.64 -2.02 -13.80
C SER A 357 -18.81 -1.20 -12.52
N LEU A 358 -19.88 -1.45 -11.76
CA LEU A 358 -20.15 -0.78 -10.49
C LEU A 358 -19.07 -1.13 -9.45
N ALA A 359 -18.70 -2.40 -9.33
CA ALA A 359 -17.68 -2.85 -8.40
C ALA A 359 -16.29 -2.27 -8.75
N GLU A 360 -15.91 -2.27 -10.04
CA GLU A 360 -14.67 -1.69 -10.53
C GLU A 360 -14.64 -0.16 -10.29
N ALA A 361 -15.74 0.54 -10.59
CA ALA A 361 -15.86 1.97 -10.32
C ALA A 361 -15.69 2.29 -8.83
N PHE A 362 -16.36 1.53 -7.96
CA PHE A 362 -16.27 1.70 -6.50
C PHE A 362 -14.86 1.39 -5.98
N LYS A 363 -14.18 0.39 -6.55
CA LYS A 363 -12.78 0.08 -6.21
C LYS A 363 -11.82 1.18 -6.68
N ALA A 364 -11.98 1.62 -7.92
CA ALA A 364 -11.21 2.70 -8.55
C ALA A 364 -11.38 4.06 -7.86
N ALA A 365 -12.47 4.25 -7.12
CA ALA A 365 -12.69 5.40 -6.22
C ALA A 365 -11.87 5.32 -4.91
N GLY A 366 -11.04 4.28 -4.73
CA GLY A 366 -10.10 4.12 -3.62
C GLY A 366 -10.62 3.37 -2.40
N ASN A 367 -11.79 2.71 -2.52
CA ASN A 367 -12.43 2.01 -1.40
C ASN A 367 -11.85 0.59 -1.22
N ASP A 368 -11.57 0.19 0.03
CA ASP A 368 -11.06 -1.15 0.37
C ASP A 368 -12.10 -2.04 1.05
N THR A 369 -13.22 -1.46 1.47
CA THR A 369 -14.34 -2.15 2.11
C THR A 369 -15.64 -1.74 1.41
N VAL A 370 -16.56 -2.67 1.27
CA VAL A 370 -17.84 -2.45 0.58
C VAL A 370 -18.99 -3.07 1.36
N THR A 371 -20.11 -2.36 1.42
CA THR A 371 -21.39 -2.92 1.85
C THR A 371 -22.30 -2.98 0.64
N ILE A 372 -22.64 -4.19 0.22
CA ILE A 372 -23.56 -4.47 -0.87
C ILE A 372 -24.98 -4.39 -0.31
N SER A 373 -25.78 -3.45 -0.81
CA SER A 373 -27.20 -3.35 -0.47
C SER A 373 -28.03 -3.66 -1.71
N VAL A 374 -28.90 -4.67 -1.62
CA VAL A 374 -29.82 -5.05 -2.71
C VAL A 374 -31.25 -5.04 -2.19
N ASP A 375 -32.07 -4.16 -2.77
CA ASP A 375 -33.49 -4.05 -2.46
C ASP A 375 -34.33 -4.49 -3.68
N TYR A 376 -35.04 -5.60 -3.54
CA TYR A 376 -35.91 -6.14 -4.59
C TYR A 376 -37.12 -6.90 -4.02
N LYS A 377 -38.27 -6.76 -4.68
CA LYS A 377 -39.55 -7.32 -4.21
C LYS A 377 -39.51 -8.84 -4.03
N ASN A 378 -38.84 -9.54 -4.93
CA ASN A 378 -38.62 -10.99 -4.81
C ASN A 378 -37.31 -11.23 -4.04
N THR A 379 -37.41 -11.80 -2.84
CA THR A 379 -36.25 -12.06 -1.97
C THR A 379 -35.24 -13.03 -2.58
N GLU A 380 -35.69 -14.07 -3.31
CA GLU A 380 -34.77 -15.03 -3.93
C GLU A 380 -33.95 -14.39 -5.05
N GLU A 381 -34.58 -13.51 -5.85
CA GLU A 381 -33.87 -12.73 -6.87
C GLU A 381 -32.94 -11.68 -6.24
N ALA A 382 -33.36 -11.04 -5.16
CA ALA A 382 -32.50 -10.11 -4.39
C ALA A 382 -31.23 -10.81 -3.90
N GLU A 383 -31.36 -12.04 -3.39
CA GLU A 383 -30.23 -12.87 -2.98
C GLU A 383 -29.34 -13.29 -4.16
N GLU A 384 -29.90 -13.56 -5.34
CA GLU A 384 -29.12 -13.83 -6.56
C GLU A 384 -28.31 -12.61 -7.01
N TYR A 385 -28.90 -11.41 -7.04
CA TYR A 385 -28.18 -10.18 -7.35
C TYR A 385 -27.10 -9.88 -6.30
N ALA A 386 -27.37 -10.12 -5.02
CA ALA A 386 -26.37 -9.98 -3.96
C ALA A 386 -25.20 -10.95 -4.14
N ARG A 387 -25.46 -12.22 -4.51
CA ARG A 387 -24.40 -13.19 -4.85
C ARG A 387 -23.58 -12.75 -6.06
N LYS A 388 -24.22 -12.27 -7.13
CA LYS A 388 -23.53 -11.75 -8.33
C LYS A 388 -22.69 -10.51 -8.03
N MET A 389 -23.21 -9.59 -7.22
CA MET A 389 -22.45 -8.40 -6.81
C MET A 389 -21.28 -8.77 -5.91
N TYR A 390 -21.43 -9.76 -5.03
CA TYR A 390 -20.32 -10.30 -4.25
C TYR A 390 -19.20 -10.84 -5.16
N GLU A 391 -19.56 -11.59 -6.19
CA GLU A 391 -18.59 -12.08 -7.19
C GLU A 391 -17.92 -10.95 -7.96
N ALA A 392 -18.69 -9.94 -8.36
CA ALA A 392 -18.15 -8.74 -9.01
C ALA A 392 -17.14 -8.00 -8.12
N CYS A 393 -17.44 -7.85 -6.83
CA CYS A 393 -16.49 -7.28 -5.86
C CYS A 393 -15.22 -8.12 -5.74
N ILE A 394 -15.34 -9.46 -5.69
CA ILE A 394 -14.16 -10.34 -5.65
C ILE A 394 -13.32 -10.19 -6.92
N ASN A 395 -13.95 -10.16 -8.09
CA ASN A 395 -13.25 -9.94 -9.36
C ASN A 395 -12.56 -8.58 -9.45
N ALA A 396 -13.19 -7.53 -8.90
CA ALA A 396 -12.59 -6.19 -8.77
C ALA A 396 -11.44 -6.15 -7.75
N GLY A 397 -11.25 -7.20 -6.95
CA GLY A 397 -10.11 -7.35 -6.04
C GLY A 397 -10.41 -7.05 -4.57
N PHE A 398 -11.67 -6.88 -4.18
CA PHE A 398 -12.03 -6.78 -2.75
C PHE A 398 -11.68 -8.07 -2.00
N GLU A 399 -11.22 -7.92 -0.75
CA GLU A 399 -10.96 -9.08 0.11
C GLU A 399 -12.30 -9.62 0.66
N PRO A 400 -12.49 -10.96 0.74
CA PRO A 400 -13.76 -11.55 1.17
C PRO A 400 -14.28 -11.07 2.52
N ASP A 401 -13.39 -10.77 3.47
CA ASP A 401 -13.69 -10.27 4.83
C ASP A 401 -14.01 -8.76 4.87
N LYS A 402 -13.82 -8.05 3.76
CA LYS A 402 -14.13 -6.62 3.59
C LYS A 402 -15.42 -6.38 2.81
N ILE A 403 -16.21 -7.43 2.57
CA ILE A 403 -17.48 -7.34 1.85
C ILE A 403 -18.62 -7.71 2.80
N ASN A 404 -19.47 -6.73 3.10
CA ASN A 404 -20.71 -6.92 3.86
C ASN A 404 -21.90 -6.96 2.91
N ILE A 405 -22.96 -7.70 3.25
CA ILE A 405 -24.13 -7.89 2.38
C ILE A 405 -25.41 -7.62 3.16
N LYS A 406 -26.27 -6.77 2.59
CA LYS A 406 -27.61 -6.44 3.05
C LYS A 406 -28.60 -6.72 1.93
N VAL A 407 -29.63 -7.51 2.22
CA VAL A 407 -30.70 -7.85 1.28
C VAL A 407 -32.02 -7.43 1.88
N ASN A 408 -32.74 -6.52 1.22
CA ASN A 408 -33.99 -5.94 1.71
C ASN A 408 -33.86 -5.39 3.14
N GLY A 409 -32.77 -4.65 3.40
CA GLY A 409 -32.45 -4.09 4.71
C GLY A 409 -31.88 -5.06 5.76
N ALA A 410 -31.90 -6.38 5.54
CA ALA A 410 -31.40 -7.38 6.49
C ALA A 410 -29.95 -7.79 6.18
N GLU A 411 -29.09 -7.82 7.21
CA GLU A 411 -27.71 -8.32 7.08
C GLU A 411 -27.67 -9.82 6.79
N ARG A 412 -26.83 -10.23 5.84
CA ARG A 412 -26.69 -11.62 5.45
C ARG A 412 -25.24 -12.08 5.52
N LYS A 413 -25.04 -13.25 6.13
CA LYS A 413 -23.76 -13.96 6.14
C LYS A 413 -23.55 -14.70 4.82
N LEU A 414 -22.30 -14.94 4.45
CA LEU A 414 -21.95 -15.76 3.28
C LEU A 414 -22.42 -17.20 3.44
N THR A 415 -22.16 -17.77 4.62
CA THR A 415 -22.58 -19.12 5.02
C THR A 415 -23.15 -19.07 6.42
N ASN A 416 -24.19 -19.84 6.69
CA ASN A 416 -24.71 -20.01 8.05
C ASN A 416 -24.99 -21.49 8.34
N PRO A 417 -24.00 -22.26 8.83
CA PRO A 417 -24.20 -23.66 9.10
C PRO A 417 -25.10 -23.86 10.33
N GLY A 418 -26.42 -23.88 10.10
CA GLY A 418 -27.38 -24.65 10.91
C GLY A 418 -27.77 -24.10 12.29
N LYS A 419 -27.67 -22.80 12.56
CA LYS A 419 -28.39 -22.22 13.71
C LYS A 419 -29.87 -22.12 13.37
N LYS A 420 -30.73 -22.89 14.05
CA LYS A 420 -32.18 -23.01 13.79
C LYS A 420 -32.95 -21.68 13.77
N ASP A 421 -32.39 -20.63 14.38
CA ASP A 421 -33.07 -19.33 14.56
C ASP A 421 -32.46 -18.19 13.73
N GLU A 422 -31.47 -18.47 12.87
CA GLU A 422 -30.85 -17.45 11.99
C GLU A 422 -31.18 -17.73 10.51
N ALA A 423 -31.32 -16.67 9.70
CA ALA A 423 -31.56 -16.82 8.26
C ALA A 423 -30.39 -17.58 7.58
N PRO A 424 -30.67 -18.42 6.56
CA PRO A 424 -29.62 -19.12 5.83
C PRO A 424 -28.66 -18.13 5.16
N GLY A 425 -27.39 -18.51 5.11
CA GLY A 425 -26.35 -17.78 4.40
C GLY A 425 -26.66 -17.75 2.89
N ILE A 426 -26.28 -16.66 2.22
CA ILE A 426 -26.67 -16.44 0.82
C ILE A 426 -26.10 -17.51 -0.14
N PHE A 427 -25.01 -18.20 0.24
CA PHE A 427 -24.38 -19.26 -0.54
C PHE A 427 -24.61 -20.67 0.01
N ASP A 428 -25.45 -20.87 1.04
CA ASP A 428 -25.65 -22.20 1.64
C ASP A 428 -26.20 -23.23 0.64
N LYS A 429 -26.99 -22.78 -0.35
CA LYS A 429 -27.49 -23.62 -1.46
C LYS A 429 -26.53 -23.73 -2.66
N ASP A 430 -25.47 -22.91 -2.70
CA ASP A 430 -24.54 -22.77 -3.84
C ASP A 430 -23.07 -22.84 -3.36
N THR A 431 -22.73 -23.82 -2.51
CA THR A 431 -21.39 -23.94 -1.90
C THR A 431 -20.26 -24.09 -2.92
N SER A 432 -20.52 -24.72 -4.07
CA SER A 432 -19.55 -24.82 -5.17
C SER A 432 -19.24 -23.46 -5.79
N ARG A 433 -20.24 -22.57 -5.86
CA ARG A 433 -20.09 -21.20 -6.39
C ARG A 433 -19.20 -20.37 -5.47
N LEU A 434 -19.51 -20.37 -4.17
CA LEU A 434 -18.68 -19.71 -3.16
C LEU A 434 -17.22 -20.24 -3.17
N SER A 435 -17.05 -21.56 -3.31
CA SER A 435 -15.71 -22.16 -3.38
C SER A 435 -14.92 -21.69 -4.60
N ALA A 436 -15.58 -21.54 -5.76
CA ALA A 436 -14.96 -20.99 -6.96
C ALA A 436 -14.56 -19.52 -6.76
N THR A 437 -15.44 -18.71 -6.18
CA THR A 437 -15.19 -17.30 -5.87
C THR A 437 -14.03 -17.13 -4.89
N ARG A 438 -13.94 -17.97 -3.84
CA ARG A 438 -12.79 -17.97 -2.91
C ARG A 438 -11.47 -18.28 -3.62
N ARG A 439 -11.45 -19.24 -4.55
CA ARG A 439 -10.24 -19.52 -5.35
C ARG A 439 -9.79 -18.34 -6.20
N ILE A 440 -10.73 -17.52 -6.70
CA ILE A 440 -10.40 -16.29 -7.43
C ILE A 440 -9.79 -15.28 -6.46
N ALA A 441 -10.42 -15.07 -5.30
CA ALA A 441 -9.91 -14.18 -4.26
C ALA A 441 -8.49 -14.58 -3.82
N ASP A 442 -8.25 -15.86 -3.56
CA ASP A 442 -6.95 -16.40 -3.16
C ASP A 442 -5.88 -16.18 -4.26
N LYS A 443 -6.23 -16.37 -5.53
CA LYS A 443 -5.33 -16.08 -6.66
C LYS A 443 -4.98 -14.60 -6.74
N LEU A 444 -5.96 -13.71 -6.63
CA LEU A 444 -5.74 -12.26 -6.66
C LEU A 444 -4.93 -11.77 -5.45
N LYS A 445 -5.15 -12.38 -4.28
CA LYS A 445 -4.36 -12.12 -3.08
C LYS A 445 -2.92 -12.60 -3.26
N ALA A 446 -2.70 -13.81 -3.76
CA ALA A 446 -1.37 -14.34 -4.01
C ALA A 446 -0.56 -13.50 -5.01
N ILE A 447 -1.20 -12.97 -6.06
CA ILE A 447 -0.56 -12.03 -7.00
C ILE A 447 -0.10 -10.77 -6.26
N ARG A 448 -0.99 -10.15 -5.48
CA ARG A 448 -0.68 -8.93 -4.70
C ARG A 448 0.45 -9.16 -3.69
N GLU A 449 0.41 -10.30 -2.99
CA GLU A 449 1.44 -10.66 -2.02
C GLU A 449 2.79 -10.97 -2.67
N GLU A 450 2.80 -11.60 -3.85
CA GLU A 450 4.04 -11.84 -4.60
C GLU A 450 4.67 -10.53 -5.09
N GLU A 451 3.87 -9.57 -5.57
CA GLU A 451 4.35 -8.25 -6.00
C GLU A 451 4.86 -7.39 -4.83
N ALA A 452 4.37 -7.62 -3.61
CA ALA A 452 4.83 -6.95 -2.39
C ALA A 452 6.07 -7.61 -1.74
N LYS A 453 6.50 -8.80 -2.19
CA LYS A 453 7.67 -9.47 -1.62
C LYS A 453 8.98 -8.76 -2.03
N PRO A 454 10.03 -8.88 -1.21
CA PRO A 454 11.35 -8.42 -1.59
C PRO A 454 11.79 -9.06 -2.91
N PRO A 455 12.34 -8.29 -3.86
CA PRO A 455 12.84 -8.84 -5.11
C PRO A 455 14.00 -9.81 -4.83
N LYS A 456 14.02 -10.94 -5.55
CA LYS A 456 15.07 -11.96 -5.41
C LYS A 456 16.48 -11.42 -5.71
N HIS A 457 16.58 -10.42 -6.59
CA HIS A 457 17.82 -9.77 -6.96
C HIS A 457 17.69 -8.25 -6.79
N THR A 458 18.37 -7.68 -5.79
CA THR A 458 18.34 -6.23 -5.52
C THR A 458 19.29 -5.43 -6.40
N ALA A 459 20.24 -6.07 -7.08
CA ALA A 459 21.26 -5.39 -7.89
C ALA A 459 20.66 -4.52 -9.00
N GLU A 460 19.61 -4.99 -9.69
CA GLU A 460 18.93 -4.19 -10.72
C GLU A 460 18.26 -2.93 -10.13
N PHE A 461 17.76 -3.03 -8.90
CA PHE A 461 17.07 -1.93 -8.24
C PHE A 461 18.04 -0.94 -7.60
N LYS A 462 19.21 -1.40 -7.17
CA LYS A 462 20.33 -0.53 -6.79
C LYS A 462 20.78 0.30 -7.99
N ALA A 463 20.97 -0.32 -9.16
CA ALA A 463 21.32 0.39 -10.39
C ALA A 463 20.25 1.43 -10.80
N LYS A 464 18.95 1.09 -10.67
CA LYS A 464 17.85 2.04 -10.91
C LYS A 464 17.84 3.18 -9.88
N LEU A 465 18.16 2.90 -8.61
CA LEU A 465 18.29 3.94 -7.59
C LEU A 465 19.46 4.89 -7.92
N ASP A 466 20.59 4.36 -8.37
CA ASP A 466 21.75 5.15 -8.82
C ASP A 466 21.46 6.02 -10.04
N GLU A 467 20.69 5.48 -11.00
CA GLU A 467 20.18 6.24 -12.14
C GLU A 467 19.34 7.44 -11.65
N LEU A 468 18.44 7.21 -10.69
CA LEU A 468 17.58 8.26 -10.13
C LEU A 468 18.34 9.32 -9.33
N ARG A 469 19.42 8.94 -8.65
CA ARG A 469 20.34 9.87 -7.95
C ARG A 469 21.02 10.83 -8.92
N SER A 470 21.29 10.37 -10.14
CA SER A 470 21.98 11.14 -11.18
C SER A 470 21.03 11.89 -12.12
N ALA A 471 19.78 11.46 -12.20
CA ALA A 471 18.77 12.08 -13.06
C ALA A 471 18.36 13.47 -12.55
N PRO A 472 18.04 14.43 -13.45
CA PRO A 472 17.52 15.72 -13.04
C PRO A 472 16.23 15.55 -12.22
N MET A 473 16.05 16.41 -11.22
CA MET A 473 14.80 16.48 -10.47
C MET A 473 13.68 17.04 -11.36
N PRO A 474 12.45 16.51 -11.27
CA PRO A 474 11.34 17.07 -12.02
C PRO A 474 11.10 18.52 -11.58
N THR A 475 10.72 19.36 -12.53
CA THR A 475 10.28 20.73 -12.21
C THR A 475 9.06 20.64 -11.29
N PRO A 476 9.08 21.26 -10.09
CA PRO A 476 7.93 21.22 -9.18
C PRO A 476 6.67 21.71 -9.88
N GLN A 477 5.58 20.95 -9.77
CA GLN A 477 4.30 21.43 -10.26
C GLN A 477 3.77 22.50 -9.28
N PRO A 478 3.12 23.56 -9.77
CA PRO A 478 2.40 24.48 -8.89
C PRO A 478 1.37 23.69 -8.08
N GLU A 479 1.29 23.96 -6.78
CA GLU A 479 0.24 23.37 -5.95
C GLU A 479 -1.13 23.77 -6.51
N PRO A 480 -2.11 22.85 -6.51
CA PRO A 480 -3.45 23.20 -6.96
C PRO A 480 -3.97 24.34 -6.09
N THR A 481 -4.33 25.48 -6.69
CA THR A 481 -4.91 26.60 -5.96
C THR A 481 -6.15 26.10 -5.23
N ALA A 482 -6.17 26.20 -3.89
CA ALA A 482 -7.33 25.83 -3.09
C ALA A 482 -8.53 26.64 -3.56
N THR A 483 -9.45 26.01 -4.27
CA THR A 483 -10.65 26.68 -4.77
C THR A 483 -11.56 26.87 -3.57
N GLN A 484 -11.77 28.13 -3.16
CA GLN A 484 -12.91 28.45 -2.33
C GLN A 484 -14.15 28.07 -3.13
N HIS A 485 -14.87 27.03 -2.71
CA HIS A 485 -16.20 26.78 -3.25
C HIS A 485 -17.02 28.02 -2.96
N HIS A 486 -17.18 28.87 -3.99
CA HIS A 486 -18.21 29.89 -3.99
C HIS A 486 -19.53 29.12 -3.96
N VAL A 487 -20.09 29.00 -2.75
CA VAL A 487 -21.51 28.72 -2.59
C VAL A 487 -22.21 29.85 -3.34
N LEU A 488 -22.71 29.53 -4.53
CA LEU A 488 -23.64 30.41 -5.23
C LEU A 488 -24.87 30.51 -4.32
N GLY A 489 -24.93 31.62 -3.58
CA GLY A 489 -26.09 31.97 -2.77
C GLY A 489 -27.31 32.06 -3.67
N SER A 490 -28.31 31.26 -3.31
CA SER A 490 -29.70 31.31 -3.76
C SER A 490 -30.33 32.68 -3.64
#